data_AF-A0A8T7CRL5-F1
#
_entry.id   AF-A0A8T7CRL5-F1
#
_cell.length_a   1.000
_cell.length_b   1.000
_cell.length_c   1.000
_cell.angle_alpha   90.00
_cell.angle_beta   90.00
_cell.angle_gamma   90.00
#
_symmetry.space_group_name_H-M   'P 1'
#
loop_
_entity.id
_entity.type
_entity.pdbx_description
1 polymer ?
#
loop_
_entity_poly.entity_id
_entity_poly.type
_entity_poly.pdbx_seq_one_letter_code
_entity_poly.pdbx_strand_id
1 'polypeptide(L)' 'YQHYHLEAPGYGKCLTYRAQESHIDDTLKPYEWYLRYVLQGCEYHGFDGGYIERIRGIDFCADPDAERHANHMAYLTSST' A
#
# COMPACT_ATOMS: atom_id res chain seq x y z
N TYR A 1 1.74 14.07 8.58
CA TYR A 1 1.37 14.04 7.15
C TYR A 1 1.13 15.45 6.64
N GLN A 2 1.40 15.70 5.37
CA GLN A 2 1.02 16.92 4.65
C GLN A 2 -0.16 16.60 3.73
N HIS A 3 -1.13 17.50 3.68
CA HIS A 3 -2.29 17.39 2.79
C HIS A 3 -1.92 17.94 1.42
N TYR A 4 -2.21 17.18 0.38
CA TYR A 4 -2.02 17.60 -1.00
C TYR A 4 -3.34 17.54 -1.73
N HIS A 5 -3.49 18.45 -2.68
CA HIS A 5 -4.58 18.38 -3.64
C HIS A 5 -4.00 18.01 -4.99
N LEU A 6 -4.56 16.96 -5.59
CA LEU A 6 -4.19 16.48 -6.91
C LEU A 6 -5.40 16.65 -7.84
N GLU A 7 -5.17 17.11 -9.05
CA GLU A 7 -6.19 17.09 -10.09
C GLU A 7 -6.24 15.68 -10.68
N ALA A 8 -7.34 14.98 -10.47
CA ALA A 8 -7.56 13.64 -10.99
C ALA A 8 -8.49 13.71 -12.22
N PRO A 9 -8.06 13.19 -13.39
CA PRO A 9 -8.89 13.17 -14.59
C PRO A 9 -10.26 12.51 -14.33
N GLY A 10 -11.35 13.22 -14.65
CA GLY A 10 -12.71 12.73 -14.43
C GLY A 10 -13.27 12.94 -13.01
N TYR A 11 -12.44 13.33 -12.04
CA TYR A 11 -12.84 13.51 -10.63
C TYR A 11 -12.55 14.92 -10.10
N GLY A 12 -11.70 15.69 -10.77
CA GLY A 12 -11.30 17.03 -10.36
C GLY A 12 -10.36 17.01 -9.16
N LYS A 13 -10.48 18.02 -8.29
CA LYS A 13 -9.58 18.21 -7.15
C LYS A 13 -9.81 17.17 -6.06
N CYS A 14 -8.86 16.27 -5.88
CA CYS A 14 -8.86 15.23 -4.85
C CYS A 14 -7.88 15.56 -3.71
N LEU A 15 -8.30 15.32 -2.47
CA LEU A 15 -7.44 15.40 -1.29
C LEU A 15 -6.65 14.10 -1.12
N THR A 16 -5.35 14.21 -0.83
CA THR A 16 -4.49 13.08 -0.48
C THR A 16 -3.51 13.44 0.64
N TYR A 17 -2.84 12.43 1.18
CA TYR A 17 -1.89 12.55 2.27
C TYR A 17 -0.52 12.04 1.83
N ARG A 18 0.52 12.82 2.12
CA ARG A 18 1.91 12.38 1.95
C ARG A 18 2.67 12.51 3.27
N ALA A 19 3.61 11.60 3.51
CA ALA A 19 4.56 11.76 4.61
C ALA A 19 5.32 13.08 4.47
N GLN A 20 5.68 13.69 5.60
CA GLN A 20 6.58 14.84 5.60
C GLN A 20 8.00 14.34 5.38
N GLU A 21 8.80 15.06 4.60
CA GLU A 21 10.19 14.68 4.27
C GLU A 21 11.02 14.32 5.51
N SER A 22 10.86 15.10 6.59
CA SER A 22 11.55 14.87 7.86
C SER A 22 11.19 13.57 8.59
N HIS A 23 10.18 12.85 8.11
CA HIS A 23 9.69 11.59 8.68
C HIS A 23 9.75 10.44 7.65
N ILE A 24 10.38 10.65 6.50
CA ILE A 24 10.65 9.59 5.53
C ILE A 24 11.99 8.96 5.91
N ASP A 25 11.96 7.64 6.10
CA ASP A 25 13.15 6.82 6.26
C ASP A 25 13.15 5.79 5.13
N ASP A 26 13.99 6.02 4.12
CA ASP A 26 14.10 5.19 2.91
C ASP A 26 14.66 3.79 3.18
N THR A 27 15.13 3.52 4.41
CA THR A 27 15.61 2.18 4.79
C THR A 27 14.47 1.25 5.22
N LEU A 28 13.29 1.81 5.53
CA LEU A 28 12.13 1.04 5.94
C LEU A 28 11.54 0.27 4.77
N LYS A 29 11.24 -1.00 5.01
CA LYS A 29 10.49 -1.86 4.09
C LYS A 29 9.05 -2.01 4.60
N PRO A 30 8.04 -2.07 3.71
CA PRO A 30 6.70 -2.42 4.13
C PRO A 30 6.68 -3.82 4.75
N TYR A 31 5.80 -4.03 5.73
CA TYR A 31 5.51 -5.38 6.18
C TYR A 31 4.83 -6.18 5.07
N GLU A 32 5.09 -7.49 5.02
CA GLU A 32 4.53 -8.38 4.00
C GLU A 32 3.01 -8.22 3.85
N TRP A 33 2.30 -8.23 4.98
CA TRP A 33 0.84 -8.13 4.98
C TRP A 33 0.35 -6.79 4.40
N TYR A 34 1.12 -5.71 4.57
CA TYR A 34 0.77 -4.39 4.04
C TYR A 34 0.94 -4.35 2.54
N LEU A 35 2.05 -4.88 2.01
CA LEU A 35 2.26 -4.98 0.57
C LEU A 35 1.15 -5.81 -0.10
N ARG A 36 0.72 -6.91 0.53
CA ARG A 36 -0.39 -7.74 0.03
C ARG A 36 -1.71 -6.99 -0.02
N TYR A 37 -2.05 -6.14 0.95
CA TYR A 37 -3.25 -5.29 0.85
C TYR A 37 -3.20 -4.33 -0.33
N VAL A 38 -2.05 -3.69 -0.56
CA VAL A 38 -1.88 -2.78 -1.69
C VAL A 38 -2.08 -3.52 -3.02
N LEU A 39 -1.46 -4.69 -3.16
CA LEU A 39 -1.62 -5.52 -4.36
C LEU A 39 -3.07 -5.97 -4.57
N GLN A 40 -3.72 -6.51 -3.54
CA GLN A 40 -5.11 -6.97 -3.64
C GLN A 40 -6.07 -5.82 -3.96
N GLY A 41 -5.86 -4.63 -3.38
CA GLY A 41 -6.63 -3.44 -3.73
C GLY A 41 -6.44 -3.01 -5.18
N CYS A 42 -5.20 -3.03 -5.69
CA CYS A 42 -4.90 -2.72 -7.09
C CYS A 42 -5.56 -3.72 -8.04
N GLU A 43 -5.47 -5.02 -7.74
CA GLU A 43 -6.10 -6.10 -8.51
C GLU A 43 -7.62 -5.97 -8.50
N TYR A 44 -8.23 -5.76 -7.32
CA TYR A 44 -9.68 -5.58 -7.17
C TYR A 44 -10.23 -4.39 -7.96
N HIS A 45 -9.51 -3.26 -7.96
CA HIS A 45 -9.91 -2.06 -8.68
C HIS A 45 -9.47 -2.04 -10.16
N GLY A 46 -8.86 -3.11 -10.66
CA GLY A 46 -8.50 -3.24 -12.07
C GLY A 46 -7.40 -2.28 -12.52
N PHE A 47 -6.41 -2.03 -11.66
CA PHE A 47 -5.25 -1.21 -12.02
C PHE A 47 -4.44 -1.86 -13.14
N ASP A 48 -3.65 -1.05 -13.85
CA ASP A 48 -2.79 -1.54 -14.93
C ASP A 48 -1.83 -2.65 -14.46
N GLY A 49 -1.70 -3.71 -15.27
CA GLY A 49 -0.85 -4.86 -14.94
C GLY A 49 0.62 -4.48 -14.77
N GLY A 50 1.15 -3.57 -15.60
CA GLY A 50 2.52 -3.09 -15.45
C GLY A 50 2.74 -2.25 -14.18
N TYR A 51 1.70 -1.59 -13.68
CA TYR A 51 1.73 -0.95 -12.36
C TYR A 51 1.73 -1.98 -11.22
N ILE A 52 0.88 -3.00 -11.30
CA ILE A 52 0.82 -4.09 -10.31
C ILE A 52 2.17 -4.81 -10.22
N GLU A 53 2.79 -5.14 -11.35
CA GLU A 53 4.09 -5.83 -11.36
C GLU A 53 5.22 -4.98 -10.78
N ARG A 54 5.17 -3.66 -10.95
CA ARG A 54 6.13 -2.75 -10.28
C ARG A 54 5.97 -2.78 -8.76
N ILE A 55 4.74 -2.82 -8.26
CA ILE A 55 4.48 -2.96 -6.81
C ILE A 55 4.92 -4.34 -6.32
N ARG A 56 4.67 -5.40 -7.11
CA ARG A 56 5.05 -6.78 -6.77
C ARG A 56 6.56 -6.95 -6.60
N GLY A 57 7.36 -6.15 -7.30
CA GLY A 57 8.82 -6.11 -7.17
C GLY A 57 9.36 -5.34 -5.96
N ILE A 58 8.51 -4.74 -5.11
CA ILE A 58 8.96 -4.04 -3.91
C ILE A 58 9.33 -5.05 -2.82
N ASP A 59 10.54 -4.91 -2.29
CA ASP A 59 11.01 -5.67 -1.13
C ASP A 59 10.12 -5.40 0.10
N PHE A 60 9.79 -6.46 0.83
CA PHE A 60 9.08 -6.38 2.10
C PHE A 60 9.89 -7.05 3.22
N CYS A 61 9.46 -6.84 4.47
CA CYS A 61 9.99 -7.53 5.64
C CYS A 61 8.88 -8.24 6.43
N ALA A 62 9.26 -9.18 7.27
CA ALA A 62 8.35 -9.76 8.25
C ALA A 62 7.98 -8.69 9.30
N ASP A 63 6.72 -8.71 9.75
CA ASP A 63 6.32 -7.88 10.88
C ASP A 63 6.95 -8.47 12.16
N PRO A 64 7.67 -7.67 12.98
CA PRO A 64 8.20 -8.15 14.26
C PRO A 64 7.11 -8.57 15.24
N ASP A 65 5.87 -8.09 15.04
CA ASP A 65 4.69 -8.52 15.78
C ASP A 65 4.00 -9.68 15.04
N ALA A 66 4.29 -10.91 15.47
CA ALA A 66 3.77 -12.12 14.84
C ALA A 66 2.24 -12.27 14.97
N GLU A 67 1.64 -11.76 16.05
CA GLU A 67 0.19 -11.81 16.25
C GLU A 67 -0.51 -10.86 15.27
N ARG A 68 -0.02 -9.63 15.15
CA ARG A 68 -0.52 -8.67 14.17
C ARG A 68 -0.36 -9.19 12.74
N HIS A 69 0.79 -9.79 12.41
CA HIS A 69 0.99 -10.43 11.11
C HIS A 69 -0.08 -11.48 10.84
N ALA A 70 -0.26 -12.44 11.75
CA ALA A 70 -1.22 -13.53 11.59
C ALA A 70 -2.65 -13.01 11.39
N ASN A 71 -3.05 -11.99 12.17
CA ASN A 71 -4.36 -11.36 12.06
C ASN A 71 -4.59 -10.73 10.67
N HIS A 72 -3.61 -9.97 10.16
CA HIS A 72 -3.74 -9.37 8.81
C HIS A 72 -3.75 -10.41 7.70
N MET A 73 -2.94 -11.46 7.81
CA MET A 73 -2.94 -12.56 6.86
C MET A 73 -4.29 -13.30 6.82
N ALA A 74 -4.96 -13.45 7.97
CA ALA A 74 -6.29 -14.05 8.02
C ALA A 74 -7.37 -13.19 7.31
N TYR A 75 -7.28 -11.86 7.40
CA TYR A 75 -8.20 -10.97 6.66
C TYR A 75 -7.99 -11.04 5.14
N LEU A 76 -6.74 -11.19 4.70
CA LEU A 76 -6.39 -11.33 3.28
C LEU A 76 -6.94 -12.62 2.66
N THR A 77 -6.96 -13.73 3.42
CA THR A 77 -7.47 -15.02 2.93
C THR A 77 -9.00 -15.14 2.99
N SER A 78 -9.67 -14.30 3.78
CA SER A 78 -11.13 -14.36 3.98
C SER A 78 -11.94 -13.53 2.97
N SER A 79 -11.31 -13.00 1.91
CA SER A 79 -11.92 -12.05 0.95
C SER A 79 -12.20 -12.65 -0.45
N THR A 80 -12.33 -13.97 -0.57
CA THR A 80 -12.91 -14.67 -1.74
C THR A 80 -14.38 -14.98 -1.52
#